data_AF-A0A6G1YMJ9-F1
#
_entry.id   AF-A0A6G1YMJ9-F1
#
_cell.length_a   1.000
_cell.length_b   1.000
_cell.length_c   1.000
_cell.angle_alpha   90.00
_cell.angle_beta   90.00
_cell.angle_gamma   90.00
#
_symmetry.space_group_name_H-M   'P 1'
#
loop_
_entity.id
_entity.type
_entity.pdbx_description
1 polymer ?
#
loop_
_entity_poly.entity_id
_entity_poly.type
_entity_poly.pdbx_seq_one_letter_code
_entity_poly.pdbx_strand_id
1 'polypeptide(L)'
;MILIQAQISIIQSIVYFIAAAVPIYLNFIIKKYNNRNNHLRYLSIVLAGFVIMQGMYHFAGALGFSLLAKAILEPLSFGILLFFGIIYVINRSKGKEEVKELQ
;
A
#
# COMPACT_ATOMS: atom_id res chain seq x y z
N MET A 1 -11.16 -28.66 3.49
CA MET A 1 -10.04 -27.74 3.78
C MET A 1 -9.95 -26.62 2.74
N ILE A 2 -9.97 -26.92 1.44
CA ILE A 2 -9.89 -25.93 0.34
C ILE A 2 -11.03 -24.88 0.39
N LEU A 3 -12.27 -25.31 0.65
CA LEU A 3 -13.43 -24.41 0.73
C LEU A 3 -13.29 -23.34 1.83
N ILE A 4 -12.77 -23.73 3.00
CA ILE A 4 -12.57 -22.83 4.14
C ILE A 4 -11.48 -21.80 3.81
N GLN A 5 -10.38 -22.23 3.18
CA GLN A 5 -9.30 -21.32 2.75
C GLN A 5 -9.77 -20.30 1.70
N ALA A 6 -10.65 -20.72 0.78
CA ALA A 6 -11.24 -19.81 -0.20
C ALA A 6 -12.15 -18.77 0.48
N GLN A 7 -12.99 -19.19 1.43
CA GLN A 7 -13.85 -18.28 2.21
C GLN A 7 -13.02 -17.24 2.99
N ILE A 8 -11.96 -17.69 3.68
CA ILE A 8 -11.06 -16.79 4.40
C ILE A 8 -10.42 -15.80 3.42
N SER A 9 -9.96 -16.26 2.26
CA SER A 9 -9.34 -15.39 1.26
C SER A 9 -10.32 -14.34 0.71
N ILE A 10 -11.59 -14.69 0.51
CA ILE A 10 -12.62 -13.72 0.11
C ILE A 10 -12.82 -12.65 1.19
N ILE A 11 -12.92 -13.06 2.45
CA ILE A 11 -13.06 -12.13 3.58
C ILE A 11 -11.84 -11.19 3.64
N GLN A 12 -10.63 -11.74 3.53
CA GLN A 12 -9.39 -10.94 3.49
C GLN A 12 -9.42 -9.93 2.35
N SER A 13 -9.81 -10.35 1.15
CA SER A 13 -9.92 -9.46 -0.01
C SER A 13 -10.87 -8.28 0.25
N ILE A 14 -12.05 -8.54 0.82
CA ILE A 14 -13.01 -7.49 1.20
C ILE A 14 -12.39 -6.53 2.22
N VAL A 15 -11.77 -7.07 3.28
CA VAL A 15 -11.12 -6.27 4.32
C VAL A 15 -10.03 -5.37 3.73
N TYR A 16 -9.21 -5.89 2.82
CA TYR A 16 -8.17 -5.11 2.14
C TYR A 16 -8.78 -3.99 1.26
N PHE A 17 -9.83 -4.26 0.50
CA PHE A 17 -10.48 -3.21 -0.29
C PHE A 17 -11.11 -2.11 0.58
N ILE A 18 -11.71 -2.47 1.72
CA ILE A 18 -12.19 -1.49 2.70
C ILE A 18 -11.02 -0.71 3.30
N ALA A 19 -9.94 -1.39 3.68
CA ALA A 19 -8.75 -0.77 4.25
C ALA A 19 -8.09 0.22 3.27
N ALA A 20 -8.18 -0.03 1.95
CA ALA A 20 -7.64 0.86 0.93
C ALA A 20 -8.29 2.25 0.95
N ALA A 21 -9.53 2.37 1.45
CA ALA A 21 -10.20 3.65 1.59
C ALA A 21 -9.43 4.61 2.52
N VAL A 22 -8.74 4.10 3.54
CA VAL A 22 -7.99 4.92 4.50
C VAL A 22 -6.84 5.70 3.84
N PRO A 23 -5.84 5.07 3.19
CA PRO A 23 -4.77 5.80 2.52
C PRO A 23 -5.27 6.63 1.32
N ILE A 24 -6.34 6.21 0.63
CA ILE A 24 -6.98 7.01 -0.43
C ILE A 24 -7.57 8.30 0.15
N TYR A 25 -8.31 8.21 1.25
CA TYR A 25 -8.90 9.36 1.93
C TYR A 25 -7.81 10.29 2.49
N LEU A 26 -6.75 9.72 3.07
CA LEU A 26 -5.61 10.48 3.57
C LEU A 26 -4.93 11.29 2.45
N ASN A 27 -4.77 10.71 1.25
CA ASN A 27 -4.26 11.42 0.08
C ASN A 27 -5.15 12.62 -0.31
N PHE A 28 -6.48 12.48 -0.22
CA PHE A 28 -7.42 13.57 -0.47
C PHE A 28 -7.29 14.71 0.56
N ILE A 29 -7.22 14.36 1.86
CA ILE A 29 -7.03 15.33 2.94
C ILE A 29 -5.70 16.08 2.77
N ILE A 30 -4.60 15.36 2.54
CA ILE A 30 -3.27 15.99 2.40
C ILE A 30 -3.29 16.98 1.24
N LYS A 31 -3.84 16.58 0.08
CA LYS A 31 -3.98 17.48 -1.07
C LYS A 31 -4.80 18.73 -0.74
N LYS A 32 -5.84 18.60 0.07
CA LYS A 32 -6.74 19.71 0.44
C LYS A 32 -6.12 20.67 1.47
N TYR A 33 -5.42 20.15 2.49
CA TYR A 33 -4.98 20.94 3.65
C TYR A 33 -3.47 21.21 3.71
N ASN A 34 -2.64 20.43 3.03
CA ASN A 34 -1.18 20.55 3.09
C ASN A 34 -0.56 20.45 1.69
N ASN A 35 -0.46 21.60 0.99
CA ASN A 35 0.05 21.66 -0.37
C ASN A 35 1.58 21.82 -0.46
N ARG A 36 2.29 22.07 0.65
CA ARG A 36 3.75 22.31 0.60
C ARG A 36 4.59 21.04 0.65
N ASN A 37 4.12 19.99 1.31
CA ASN A 37 4.91 18.75 1.45
C ASN A 37 4.14 17.53 0.91
N ASN A 38 4.47 17.15 -0.33
CA ASN A 38 3.89 15.98 -1.00
C ASN A 38 4.41 14.64 -0.47
N HIS A 39 5.35 14.62 0.49
CA HIS A 39 5.93 13.37 1.00
C HIS A 39 4.87 12.39 1.52
N LEU A 40 4.05 12.82 2.48
CA LEU A 40 2.99 11.99 3.07
C LEU A 40 1.95 11.57 2.02
N ARG A 41 1.75 12.41 1.00
CA ARG A 41 0.87 12.12 -0.13
C ARG A 41 1.41 10.96 -0.97
N TYR A 42 2.69 10.99 -1.33
CA TYR A 42 3.33 9.89 -2.07
C TYR A 42 3.33 8.60 -1.26
N LEU A 43 3.64 8.66 0.04
CA LEU A 43 3.56 7.50 0.93
C LEU A 43 2.15 6.90 0.97
N SER A 44 1.13 7.75 1.08
CA SER A 44 -0.26 7.31 1.11
C SER A 44 -0.69 6.68 -0.21
N ILE A 45 -0.25 7.21 -1.35
CA ILE A 45 -0.54 6.62 -2.68
C ILE A 45 0.10 5.24 -2.81
N VAL A 46 1.38 5.09 -2.43
CA VAL A 46 2.07 3.79 -2.50
C VAL A 46 1.44 2.79 -1.54
N LEU A 47 1.05 3.22 -0.34
CA LEU A 47 0.33 2.38 0.62
C LEU A 47 -1.04 1.94 0.09
N ALA A 48 -1.81 2.85 -0.54
CA ALA A 48 -3.06 2.49 -1.19
C ALA A 48 -2.84 1.44 -2.28
N GLY A 49 -1.81 1.60 -3.11
CA GLY A 49 -1.43 0.62 -4.13
C GLY A 49 -1.11 -0.75 -3.54
N PHE A 50 -0.36 -0.79 -2.44
CA PHE A 50 -0.03 -2.04 -1.73
C PHE A 50 -1.30 -2.74 -1.22
N VAL A 51 -2.17 -1.99 -0.54
CA VAL A 51 -3.39 -2.54 0.07
C VAL A 51 -4.35 -3.07 -1.00
N ILE A 52 -4.50 -2.34 -2.13
CA ILE A 52 -5.27 -2.81 -3.28
C ILE A 52 -4.67 -4.10 -3.86
N MET A 53 -3.34 -4.16 -3.99
CA MET A 53 -2.63 -5.35 -4.49
C MET A 53 -2.88 -6.58 -3.59
N GLN A 54 -2.91 -6.40 -2.27
CA GLN A 54 -3.25 -7.48 -1.33
C GLN A 54 -4.70 -7.93 -1.48
N GLY A 55 -5.63 -6.99 -1.67
CA GLY A 55 -7.02 -7.30 -2.00
C GLY A 55 -7.14 -8.16 -3.26
N MET A 56 -6.38 -7.81 -4.31
CA MET A 56 -6.30 -8.58 -5.56
C MET A 56 -5.65 -9.95 -5.37
N TYR A 57 -4.58 -10.06 -4.59
CA TYR A 57 -3.88 -11.32 -4.29
C TYR A 57 -4.84 -12.34 -3.67
N HIS A 58 -5.55 -11.95 -2.61
CA HIS A 58 -6.50 -12.82 -1.94
C HIS A 58 -7.73 -13.14 -2.80
N PHE A 59 -8.19 -12.18 -3.62
CA PHE A 59 -9.28 -12.41 -4.57
C PHE A 59 -8.91 -13.43 -5.64
N ALA A 60 -7.77 -13.25 -6.30
CA ALA A 60 -7.27 -14.17 -7.33
C ALA A 60 -7.00 -15.56 -6.74
N GLY A 61 -6.44 -15.63 -5.53
CA GLY A 61 -6.23 -16.88 -4.81
C GLY A 61 -7.54 -17.61 -4.50
N ALA A 62 -8.58 -16.88 -4.09
CA ALA A 62 -9.90 -17.46 -3.81
C ALA A 62 -10.59 -18.02 -5.07
N LEU A 63 -10.38 -17.41 -6.23
CA LEU A 63 -10.88 -17.88 -7.52
C LEU A 63 -10.11 -19.08 -8.09
N GLY A 64 -9.04 -19.53 -7.40
CA GLY A 64 -8.21 -20.64 -7.85
C GLY A 64 -7.06 -20.24 -8.78
N PHE A 65 -6.87 -18.95 -9.06
CA PHE A 65 -5.74 -18.43 -9.85
C PHE A 65 -4.45 -18.34 -9.01
N SER A 66 -4.03 -19.48 -8.45
CA SER A 66 -2.89 -19.58 -7.52
C SER A 66 -1.56 -19.13 -8.15
N LEU A 67 -1.35 -19.40 -9.45
CA LEU A 67 -0.19 -18.95 -10.20
C LEU A 67 -0.12 -17.42 -10.28
N LEU A 68 -1.22 -16.76 -10.65
CA LEU A 68 -1.30 -15.30 -10.71
C LEU A 68 -1.07 -14.68 -9.33
N ALA A 69 -1.70 -15.24 -8.31
CA ALA A 69 -1.56 -14.76 -6.94
C ALA A 69 -0.10 -14.87 -6.44
N LYS A 70 0.49 -16.06 -6.48
CA LYS A 70 1.80 -16.33 -5.88
C LYS A 70 2.98 -15.89 -6.75
N ALA A 71 2.90 -16.06 -8.06
CA ALA A 71 4.04 -15.76 -8.94
C ALA A 71 4.12 -14.29 -9.34
N ILE A 72 3.00 -13.55 -9.29
CA ILE A 72 2.93 -12.18 -9.81
C ILE A 72 2.48 -11.21 -8.72
N LEU A 73 1.28 -11.37 -8.18
CA LEU A 73 0.69 -10.38 -7.26
C LEU A 73 1.47 -10.29 -5.94
N GLU A 74 1.92 -11.42 -5.41
CA GLU A 74 2.71 -11.48 -4.18
C GLU A 74 4.08 -10.77 -4.33
N PRO A 75 4.97 -11.13 -5.29
CA PRO A 75 6.21 -10.39 -5.53
C PRO A 75 6.01 -8.91 -5.84
N LEU A 76 4.96 -8.57 -6.59
CA LEU A 76 4.63 -7.19 -6.90
C LEU A 76 4.25 -6.41 -5.63
N SER A 77 3.49 -7.02 -4.72
CA SER A 77 3.15 -6.42 -3.43
C SER A 77 4.39 -6.15 -2.55
N PHE A 78 5.36 -7.07 -2.54
CA PHE A 78 6.65 -6.86 -1.88
C PHE A 78 7.45 -5.72 -2.51
N GLY A 79 7.43 -5.62 -3.84
CA GLY A 79 8.04 -4.51 -4.57
C GLY A 79 7.45 -3.15 -4.18
N ILE A 80 6.12 -3.07 -4.03
CA ILE A 80 5.44 -1.83 -3.58
C ILE A 80 5.85 -1.47 -2.14
N LEU A 81 5.92 -2.45 -1.23
CA LEU A 81 6.41 -2.23 0.14
C LEU A 81 7.86 -1.76 0.20
N LEU A 82 8.73 -2.34 -0.63
CA LEU A 82 10.12 -1.92 -0.72
C LEU A 82 10.20 -0.46 -1.19
N PHE A 83 9.43 -0.10 -2.22
CA PHE A 83 9.35 1.27 -2.72
C PHE A 83 8.82 2.24 -1.66
N PHE A 84 7.81 1.83 -0.88
CA PHE A 84 7.31 2.59 0.26
C PHE A 84 8.44 2.89 1.26
N GLY A 85 9.21 1.86 1.65
CA GLY A 85 10.35 2.01 2.57
C GLY A 85 11.42 2.96 2.03
N ILE A 86 11.79 2.83 0.76
CA ILE A 86 12.77 3.72 0.10
C ILE A 86 12.29 5.17 0.13
N ILE A 87 11.04 5.45 -0.27
CA ILE A 87 10.48 6.80 -0.24
C ILE A 87 10.46 7.36 1.19
N TYR A 88 10.12 6.53 2.18
CA TYR A 88 10.12 6.95 3.58
C TYR A 88 11.51 7.37 4.05
N VAL A 89 12.54 6.55 3.79
CA VAL A 89 13.92 6.83 4.21
C VAL A 89 14.48 8.08 3.54
N ILE A 90 14.34 8.22 2.22
CA ILE A 90 14.86 9.36 1.47
C ILE A 90 14.29 10.68 2.01
N ASN A 91 12.98 10.73 2.22
CA ASN A 91 12.34 11.97 2.67
C ASN A 91 12.59 12.27 4.14
N ARG A 92 12.75 11.24 4.98
CA ARG A 92 13.18 11.42 6.38
C ARG A 92 14.60 11.98 6.47
N SER A 93 15.49 11.61 5.55
CA SER A 93 16.85 12.16 5.48
C SER A 93 16.84 13.64 5.13
N LYS A 94 16.04 14.04 4.11
CA LYS A 94 15.91 15.44 3.68
C LYS A 94 15.41 16.37 4.78
N GLY A 95 14.43 15.92 5.58
CA GLY A 95 13.94 16.70 6.71
C GLY A 95 14.96 16.90 7.85
N LYS A 96 16.03 16.07 7.92
CA LYS A 96 17.12 16.27 8.89
C LYS A 96 18.20 17.23 8.39
N GLU A 97 18.38 17.36 7.08
CA GLU A 97 19.32 18.30 6.46
C GLU A 97 18.79 19.74 6.52
N GLU A 98 17.51 19.97 6.21
CA GLU A 98 16.89 21.31 6.33
C GLU A 98 16.93 21.86 7.77
N VAL A 99 16.82 21.01 8.79
CA VAL A 99 16.90 21.43 10.20
C VAL A 99 18.32 21.79 10.62
N LYS A 100 19.35 21.20 9.99
CA LYS A 100 20.75 21.52 10.26
C LYS A 100 21.23 22.80 9.57
N GLU A 101 20.67 23.17 8.42
CA GLU A 101 21.03 24.42 7.71
C GLU A 101 20.39 25.68 8.34
N LEU A 102 19.36 25.52 9.18
CA LEU A 102 18.66 26.61 9.86
C LEU A 102 19.15 26.87 11.29
N GLN A 103 20.16 26.14 11.77
CA GLN A 103 20.83 26.32 13.07
C GLN A 103 22.20 26.98 12.89
#